data_AF-A0A7C3F4B5-F1
#
_entry.id   AF-A0A7C3F4B5-F1
#
_cell.length_a   1.000
_cell.length_b   1.000
_cell.length_c   1.000
_cell.angle_alpha   90.00
_cell.angle_beta   90.00
_cell.angle_gamma   90.00
#
_symmetry.space_group_name_H-M   'P 1'
#
loop_
_entity.id
_entity.type
_entity.pdbx_description
1 polymer ?
#
loop_
_entity_poly.entity_id
_entity_poly.type
_entity_poly.pdbx_seq_one_letter_code
_entity_poly.pdbx_strand_id
1 'polypeptide(L)'
;MTMNFKLKATRRQSVILAIVAIQVMFALSAISVVSAAMQADAVVSPAQESDTAMYALGASLAVGLAGLGAGYALAKSGSAAISSLAEKPETFFKAFLVVTLCEAVAIYGLIIAILLWLRL
;
A
#
# COMPACT_ATOMS: atom_id res chain seq x y z
N MET A 1 43.91 11.70 -11.42
CA MET A 1 42.74 11.11 -12.13
C MET A 1 41.92 10.25 -11.16
N THR A 2 41.36 10.85 -10.12
CA THR A 2 40.43 10.21 -9.18
C THR A 2 39.70 11.34 -8.46
N MET A 3 38.37 11.41 -8.57
CA MET A 3 37.43 12.11 -7.65
C MET A 3 36.17 12.49 -8.41
N ASN A 4 35.31 11.51 -8.73
CA ASN A 4 33.89 11.76 -9.04
C ASN A 4 32.99 10.53 -8.84
N PHE A 5 33.45 9.48 -8.14
CA PHE A 5 32.61 8.30 -7.88
C PHE A 5 31.64 8.51 -6.71
N LYS A 6 31.99 9.38 -5.74
CA LYS A 6 31.15 9.64 -4.56
C LYS A 6 29.89 10.46 -4.86
N LEU A 7 29.87 11.33 -5.90
CA LEU A 7 28.68 12.14 -6.23
C LEU A 7 27.55 11.35 -6.91
N LYS A 8 27.86 10.26 -7.64
CA LYS A 8 26.84 9.47 -8.33
C LYS A 8 26.08 8.54 -7.38
N ALA A 9 26.76 8.06 -6.33
CA ALA A 9 26.18 7.24 -5.28
C ALA A 9 25.22 8.03 -4.38
N THR A 10 25.57 9.27 -4.01
CA THR A 10 24.71 10.14 -3.22
C THR A 10 23.46 10.57 -3.99
N ARG A 11 23.53 10.87 -5.30
CA ARG A 11 22.31 11.17 -6.09
C ARG A 11 21.31 10.00 -6.15
N ARG A 12 21.80 8.76 -6.28
CA ARG A 12 20.94 7.57 -6.27
C ARG A 12 20.34 7.31 -4.89
N GLN A 13 21.12 7.49 -3.82
CA GLN A 13 20.61 7.40 -2.45
C GLN A 13 19.61 8.51 -2.14
N SER A 14 19.81 9.75 -2.60
CA SER A 14 18.86 10.85 -2.43
C SER A 14 17.53 10.62 -3.15
N VAL A 15 17.54 9.99 -4.34
CA VAL A 15 16.30 9.63 -5.07
C VAL A 15 15.54 8.51 -4.36
N ILE A 16 16.24 7.48 -3.88
CA ILE A 16 15.62 6.39 -3.11
C ILE A 16 15.06 6.93 -1.79
N LEU A 17 15.80 7.81 -1.10
CA LEU A 17 15.35 8.44 0.14
C LEU A 17 14.15 9.36 -0.10
N ALA A 18 14.09 10.06 -1.23
CA ALA A 18 12.95 10.89 -1.62
C ALA A 18 11.71 10.04 -1.95
N ILE A 19 11.85 8.92 -2.66
CA ILE A 19 10.74 7.99 -2.93
C ILE A 19 10.24 7.37 -1.63
N VAL A 20 11.14 6.93 -0.75
CA VAL A 20 10.78 6.40 0.58
C VAL A 20 10.13 7.49 1.44
N ALA A 21 10.61 8.73 1.40
CA ALA A 21 10.00 9.85 2.11
C ALA A 21 8.60 10.17 1.57
N ILE A 22 8.39 10.16 0.26
CA ILE A 22 7.07 10.34 -0.35
C ILE A 22 6.13 9.19 0.05
N GLN A 23 6.62 7.95 0.13
CA GLN A 23 5.84 6.81 0.62
C GLN A 23 5.52 6.91 2.11
N VAL A 24 6.45 7.38 2.92
CA VAL A 24 6.24 7.60 4.36
C VAL A 24 5.30 8.78 4.60
N MET A 25 5.37 9.84 3.78
CA MET A 25 4.43 10.97 3.85
C MET A 25 3.04 10.58 3.34
N PHE A 26 2.94 9.71 2.32
CA PHE A 26 1.67 9.16 1.86
C PHE A 26 1.04 8.25 2.93
N ALA A 27 1.82 7.38 3.57
CA ALA A 27 1.39 6.56 4.70
C ALA A 27 0.98 7.40 5.92
N LEU A 28 1.68 8.51 6.18
CA LEU A 28 1.32 9.45 7.26
C LEU A 28 0.05 10.25 6.91
N SER A 29 -0.17 10.59 5.64
CA SER A 29 -1.41 11.23 5.18
C SER A 29 -2.62 10.28 5.18
N ALA A 30 -2.41 8.96 5.07
CA ALA A 30 -3.48 7.97 5.23
C ALA A 30 -4.03 7.95 6.66
N ILE A 31 -3.19 8.25 7.66
CA ILE A 31 -3.63 8.44 9.05
C ILE A 31 -4.50 9.71 9.17
N SER A 32 -4.23 10.75 8.38
CA SER A 32 -5.08 11.95 8.30
C SER A 32 -6.41 11.70 7.55
N VAL A 33 -6.46 10.80 6.56
CA VAL A 33 -7.72 10.39 5.90
C VAL A 33 -8.64 9.62 6.87
N VAL A 34 -8.06 8.83 7.79
CA VAL A 34 -8.80 8.23 8.91
C VAL A 34 -9.40 9.31 9.82
N SER A 35 -8.72 10.46 9.99
CA SER A 35 -9.26 11.60 10.76
C SER A 35 -10.28 12.46 9.98
N ALA A 36 -10.21 12.53 8.65
CA ALA A 36 -11.20 13.22 7.83
C ALA A 36 -12.52 12.44 7.71
N ALA A 37 -12.47 11.11 7.79
CA ALA A 37 -13.65 10.27 7.98
C ALA A 37 -14.32 10.47 9.36
N MET A 38 -13.62 11.07 10.33
CA MET A 38 -14.24 11.51 11.60
C MET A 38 -15.07 12.79 11.44
N GLN A 39 -15.11 13.41 10.26
CA GLN A 39 -15.90 14.62 9.96
C GLN A 39 -16.74 14.44 8.71
N ALA A 40 -17.45 13.31 8.58
CA ALA A 40 -18.53 13.19 7.60
C ALA A 40 -19.58 12.17 8.06
N ASP A 41 -20.30 12.47 9.14
CA ASP A 41 -21.72 12.82 9.02
C ASP A 41 -22.22 13.32 10.39
N ALA A 42 -22.70 14.56 10.40
CA ALA A 42 -23.33 15.17 11.54
C ALA A 42 -24.84 14.86 11.53
N VAL A 43 -25.24 13.59 11.48
CA VAL A 43 -26.63 13.18 11.68
C VAL A 43 -26.66 11.71 12.14
N VAL A 44 -27.41 11.43 13.23
CA VAL A 44 -27.85 10.11 13.76
C VAL A 44 -27.33 9.75 15.17
N SER A 45 -28.21 10.00 16.15
CA SER A 45 -28.35 9.54 17.55
C SER A 45 -27.26 8.68 18.27
N PRO A 46 -26.98 9.00 19.55
CA PRO A 46 -25.81 8.53 20.33
C PRO A 46 -25.82 7.06 20.80
N ALA A 47 -26.83 6.25 20.46
CA ALA A 47 -26.92 4.85 20.88
C ALA A 47 -26.46 3.84 19.80
N GLN A 48 -26.30 4.27 18.54
CA GLN A 48 -25.83 3.42 17.42
C GLN A 48 -24.43 3.80 16.91
N GLU A 49 -23.79 4.81 17.50
CA GLU A 49 -22.48 5.33 17.07
C GLU A 49 -21.32 4.35 17.33
N SER A 50 -21.32 3.63 18.46
CA SER A 50 -20.15 2.82 18.85
C SER A 50 -19.89 1.66 17.90
N ASP A 51 -20.94 0.96 17.46
CA ASP A 51 -20.78 -0.24 16.62
C ASP A 51 -20.33 0.16 15.22
N THR A 52 -20.98 1.17 14.64
CA THR A 52 -20.67 1.65 13.29
C THR A 52 -19.26 2.25 13.21
N ALA A 53 -18.84 3.00 14.24
CA ALA A 53 -17.48 3.54 14.32
C ALA A 53 -16.43 2.41 14.42
N MET A 54 -16.67 1.37 15.22
CA MET A 54 -15.76 0.23 15.31
C MET A 54 -15.67 -0.55 14.00
N TYR A 55 -16.78 -0.77 13.29
CA TYR A 55 -16.76 -1.43 11.98
C TYR A 55 -16.03 -0.58 10.92
N ALA A 56 -16.23 0.73 10.90
CA ALA A 56 -15.54 1.64 9.97
C ALA A 56 -14.02 1.71 10.23
N LEU A 57 -13.61 1.74 11.51
CA LEU A 57 -12.20 1.65 11.87
C LEU A 57 -11.59 0.29 11.51
N GLY A 58 -12.31 -0.81 11.76
CA GLY A 58 -11.88 -2.16 11.36
C GLY A 58 -11.72 -2.28 9.83
N ALA A 59 -12.67 -1.77 9.06
CA ALA A 59 -12.64 -1.81 7.59
C ALA A 59 -11.46 -0.99 7.02
N SER A 60 -11.27 0.24 7.49
CA SER A 60 -10.16 1.09 7.03
C SER A 60 -8.78 0.53 7.38
N LEU A 61 -8.61 -0.06 8.57
CA LEU A 61 -7.38 -0.74 8.97
C LEU A 61 -7.12 -2.00 8.15
N ALA A 62 -8.15 -2.80 7.87
CA ALA A 62 -8.02 -4.01 7.06
C ALA A 62 -7.51 -3.71 5.64
N VAL A 63 -8.09 -2.73 4.94
CA VAL A 63 -7.61 -2.33 3.61
C VAL A 63 -6.25 -1.64 3.69
N GLY A 64 -6.08 -0.72 4.63
CA GLY A 64 -4.85 0.08 4.76
C GLY A 64 -3.61 -0.76 5.01
N LEU A 65 -3.66 -1.68 5.99
CA LEU A 65 -2.54 -2.55 6.31
C LEU A 65 -2.27 -3.59 5.22
N ALA A 66 -3.33 -4.16 4.62
CA ALA A 66 -3.18 -5.09 3.51
C ALA A 66 -2.55 -4.43 2.28
N GLY A 67 -2.99 -3.22 1.92
CA GLY A 67 -2.44 -2.43 0.82
C GLY A 67 -0.98 -2.04 1.04
N LEU A 68 -0.60 -1.64 2.27
CA LEU A 68 0.80 -1.34 2.60
C LEU A 68 1.69 -2.58 2.47
N GLY A 69 1.24 -3.73 2.95
CA GLY A 69 1.97 -4.99 2.83
C GLY A 69 2.13 -5.43 1.37
N ALA A 70 1.04 -5.40 0.59
CA ALA A 70 1.04 -5.73 -0.83
C ALA A 70 1.95 -4.79 -1.64
N GLY A 71 1.87 -3.47 -1.39
CA GLY A 71 2.71 -2.48 -2.06
C GLY A 71 4.20 -2.66 -1.76
N TYR A 72 4.56 -3.00 -0.52
CA TYR A 72 5.95 -3.32 -0.16
C TYR A 72 6.46 -4.57 -0.87
N ALA A 73 5.64 -5.63 -0.89
CA ALA A 73 5.97 -6.88 -1.57
C ALA A 73 6.16 -6.63 -3.08
N LEU A 74 5.26 -5.87 -3.70
CA LEU A 74 5.29 -5.50 -5.11
C LEU A 74 6.50 -4.64 -5.47
N ALA A 75 6.88 -3.68 -4.62
CA ALA A 75 8.07 -2.86 -4.84
C ALA A 75 9.36 -3.70 -4.95
N LYS A 76 9.45 -4.78 -4.17
CA LYS A 76 10.58 -5.71 -4.22
C LYS A 76 10.47 -6.70 -5.37
N SER A 77 9.36 -7.42 -5.47
CA SER A 77 9.19 -8.52 -6.44
C SER A 77 8.99 -8.02 -7.88
N GLY A 78 8.33 -6.88 -8.06
CA GLY A 78 8.02 -6.31 -9.39
C GLY A 78 9.27 -5.90 -10.17
N SER A 79 10.29 -5.35 -9.48
CA SER A 79 11.56 -4.98 -10.12
C SER A 79 12.30 -6.21 -10.68
N ALA A 80 12.33 -7.31 -9.91
CA ALA A 80 12.91 -8.57 -10.34
C ALA A 80 12.10 -9.23 -11.46
N ALA A 81 10.76 -9.17 -11.38
CA ALA A 81 9.86 -9.70 -12.40
C ALA A 81 10.07 -9.02 -13.76
N ILE A 82 10.14 -7.68 -13.80
CA ILE A 82 10.37 -6.91 -15.03
C ILE A 82 11.78 -7.18 -15.59
N SER A 83 12.80 -7.28 -14.72
CA SER A 83 14.17 -7.60 -15.16
C SER A 83 14.27 -9.00 -15.78
N SER A 84 13.64 -10.00 -15.17
CA SER A 84 13.58 -11.36 -15.74
C SER A 84 12.85 -11.37 -17.07
N LEU A 85 11.77 -10.59 -17.20
CA LEU A 85 11.00 -10.50 -18.42
C LEU A 85 11.79 -9.84 -19.57
N ALA A 86 12.63 -8.86 -19.25
CA ALA A 86 13.49 -8.19 -20.22
C ALA A 86 14.58 -9.12 -20.78
N GLU A 87 15.13 -10.03 -19.97
CA GLU A 87 16.12 -11.01 -20.41
C GLU A 87 15.50 -12.22 -21.11
N LYS A 88 14.38 -12.72 -20.57
CA LYS A 88 13.72 -13.95 -21.02
C LYS A 88 12.21 -13.72 -21.15
N PRO A 89 11.72 -13.32 -22.34
CA PRO A 89 10.29 -13.04 -22.55
C PRO A 89 9.41 -14.27 -22.30
N GLU A 90 9.96 -15.47 -22.47
CA GLU A 90 9.32 -16.75 -22.17
C GLU A 90 8.91 -16.90 -20.69
N THR A 91 9.49 -16.10 -19.78
CA THR A 91 9.15 -16.11 -18.34
C THR A 91 7.95 -15.24 -17.97
N PHE A 92 7.26 -14.64 -18.95
CA PHE A 92 6.11 -13.75 -18.75
C PHE A 92 5.10 -14.26 -17.72
N PHE A 93 4.59 -15.49 -17.90
CA PHE A 93 3.53 -16.00 -17.03
C PHE A 93 4.02 -16.23 -15.59
N LYS A 94 5.29 -16.62 -15.40
CA LYS A 94 5.88 -16.78 -14.08
C LYS A 94 6.05 -15.42 -13.38
N ALA A 95 6.53 -14.42 -14.10
CA ALA A 95 6.68 -13.05 -13.60
C ALA A 95 5.32 -12.43 -13.24
N PHE A 96 4.31 -12.62 -14.10
CA PHE A 96 2.93 -12.19 -13.87
C PHE A 96 2.33 -12.85 -12.61
N LEU A 97 2.49 -14.17 -12.46
CA LEU A 97 1.94 -14.91 -11.33
C LEU A 97 2.49 -14.41 -9.99
N VAL A 98 3.78 -14.11 -9.89
CA VAL A 98 4.39 -13.55 -8.67
C VAL A 98 3.82 -12.17 -8.32
N VAL A 99 3.59 -11.33 -9.32
CA VAL A 99 3.01 -9.99 -9.13
C VAL A 99 1.55 -10.09 -8.68
N THR A 100 0.75 -10.94 -9.31
CA THR A 100 -0.67 -11.13 -8.94
C THR A 100 -0.82 -11.72 -7.55
N LEU A 101 0.08 -12.63 -7.11
CA LEU A 101 0.05 -13.14 -5.74
C LEU A 101 0.36 -12.06 -4.69
N CYS A 102 1.17 -11.04 -5.00
CA CYS A 102 1.35 -9.90 -4.11
C CYS A 102 0.05 -9.09 -3.97
N GLU A 103 -0.67 -8.88 -5.07
CA GLU A 103 -1.95 -8.15 -5.08
C GLU A 103 -3.10 -8.90 -4.40
N ALA A 104 -3.08 -10.23 -4.41
CA ALA A 104 -4.10 -11.04 -3.74
C ALA A 104 -4.25 -10.66 -2.25
N VAL A 105 -3.16 -10.29 -1.58
CA VAL A 105 -3.18 -9.83 -0.18
C VAL A 105 -4.02 -8.55 -0.01
N ALA A 106 -3.90 -7.58 -0.92
CA ALA A 106 -4.70 -6.36 -0.90
C ALA A 106 -6.19 -6.65 -1.14
N ILE A 107 -6.48 -7.56 -2.07
CA ILE A 107 -7.85 -7.99 -2.36
C ILE A 107 -8.49 -8.65 -1.13
N TYR A 108 -7.76 -9.47 -0.38
CA TYR A 108 -8.28 -10.04 0.86
C TYR A 108 -8.61 -8.97 1.90
N GLY A 109 -7.77 -7.94 2.05
CA GLY A 109 -8.07 -6.78 2.92
C GLY A 109 -9.31 -6.02 2.48
N LEU A 110 -9.50 -5.83 1.17
CA LEU A 110 -10.70 -5.22 0.59
C LEU A 110 -11.95 -6.06 0.85
N ILE A 111 -11.87 -7.38 0.68
CA ILE A 111 -12.99 -8.30 0.96
C ILE A 111 -13.41 -8.17 2.42
N ILE A 112 -12.46 -8.21 3.36
CA ILE A 112 -12.76 -8.08 4.80
C ILE A 112 -13.44 -6.74 5.09
N ALA A 113 -12.97 -5.65 4.49
CA ALA A 113 -13.60 -4.34 4.66
C ALA A 113 -15.03 -4.29 4.10
N ILE A 114 -15.28 -4.93 2.96
CA ILE A 114 -16.63 -5.05 2.39
C ILE A 114 -17.52 -5.91 3.29
N LEU A 115 -17.01 -6.99 3.88
CA LEU A 115 -17.78 -7.82 4.82
C LEU A 115 -18.20 -7.00 6.06
N LEU A 116 -17.26 -6.27 6.66
CA LEU A 116 -17.54 -5.38 7.79
C LEU A 116 -18.53 -4.26 7.41
N TRP A 117 -18.43 -3.72 6.20
CA TRP A 117 -19.35 -2.71 5.69
C TRP A 117 -20.76 -3.25 5.52
N LEU A 118 -20.89 -4.45 4.95
CA LEU A 118 -22.16 -5.13 4.77
C LEU A 118 -22.70 -5.75 6.07
N ARG A 119 -21.98 -5.61 7.18
CA ARG A 119 -22.27 -6.22 8.49
C ARG A 119 -22.52 -7.73 8.40
N LEU A 120 -21.73 -8.42 7.59
CA LEU A 120 -21.65 -9.88 7.46
C LEU A 120 -20.48 -10.40 8.29
#